data_AF-A0A9E4UT77-F1
#
_entry.id   AF-A0A9E4UT77-F1
#
_cell.length_a   1.000
_cell.length_b   1.000
_cell.length_c   1.000
_cell.angle_alpha   90.00
_cell.angle_beta   90.00
_cell.angle_gamma   90.00
#
_symmetry.space_group_name_H-M   'P 1'
#
loop_
_entity.id
_entity.type
_entity.pdbx_description
1 polymer ?
#
loop_
_entity_poly.entity_id
_entity_poly.type
_entity_poly.pdbx_seq_one_letter_code
_entity_poly.pdbx_strand_id
1 'polypeptide(L)'
;MSRLRQLSFLRSPTTILIIAWVVYLIYQSSTPRLLLIPALPRPMVSAAAHLAAHFILASLIFTALARSRPGLLGGLKSALAALAIATLIGAFAEGLQSVLPDRSAQVSDVLFDVAGALSGIAAVAFLRIVRLPTRLIIAAIGSAMALVVVGTTVSTAVWNPAYPYVGDHWHNVYAIYVCGVRQPSLPSAPGGVHSHGGELLHVHPRDSSEAGENATLSLVFKSSGGELTKSGMTMPWGASYSNGDLCPDGRAGELAVFVDGVRLEDPTTYVLGNRQTIIIMFRAIETRDQA
;
A
#
# COMPACT_ATOMS: atom_id res chain seq x y z
N MET A 1 -17.51 -1.32 -45.24
CA MET A 1 -18.43 -1.31 -44.06
C MET A 1 -17.86 -2.01 -42.80
N SER A 2 -16.68 -2.64 -42.82
CA SER A 2 -16.13 -3.36 -41.65
C SER A 2 -15.38 -2.48 -40.62
N ARG A 3 -14.58 -1.49 -41.06
CA ARG A 3 -13.80 -0.62 -40.14
C ARG A 3 -14.66 0.31 -39.25
N LEU A 4 -15.79 0.80 -39.76
CA LEU A 4 -16.68 1.70 -39.00
C LEU A 4 -17.41 0.97 -37.84
N ARG A 5 -17.75 -0.32 -38.00
CA ARG A 5 -18.32 -1.14 -36.90
C ARG A 5 -17.28 -1.45 -35.81
N GLN A 6 -16.02 -1.68 -36.18
CA GLN A 6 -14.95 -1.94 -35.20
C GLN A 6 -14.69 -0.72 -34.29
N LEU A 7 -14.74 0.50 -34.83
CA LEU A 7 -14.58 1.73 -34.04
C LEU A 7 -15.75 2.02 -33.10
N SER A 8 -16.98 1.60 -33.45
CA SER A 8 -18.15 1.77 -32.57
C SER A 8 -18.13 0.88 -31.32
N PHE A 9 -17.47 -0.28 -31.40
CA PHE A 9 -17.36 -1.21 -30.27
C PHE A 9 -16.45 -0.67 -29.15
N LEU A 10 -15.36 0.00 -29.53
CA LEU A 10 -14.43 0.66 -28.60
C LEU A 10 -15.06 1.86 -27.88
N ARG A 11 -16.14 2.43 -28.43
CA ARG A 11 -16.89 3.55 -27.83
C ARG A 11 -18.07 3.11 -26.97
N SER A 12 -18.28 1.80 -26.78
CA SER A 12 -19.37 1.34 -25.94
C SER A 12 -19.06 1.68 -24.46
N PRO A 13 -20.04 2.16 -23.68
CA PRO A 13 -19.81 2.54 -22.28
C PRO A 13 -19.33 1.34 -21.45
N THR A 14 -19.78 0.11 -21.77
CA THR A 14 -19.32 -1.10 -21.08
C THR A 14 -17.86 -1.38 -21.37
N THR A 15 -17.39 -1.20 -22.62
CA THR A 15 -15.98 -1.39 -22.99
C THR A 15 -15.09 -0.40 -22.25
N ILE A 16 -15.51 0.87 -22.17
CA ILE A 16 -14.78 1.93 -21.44
C ILE A 16 -14.67 1.56 -19.95
N LEU A 17 -15.76 1.12 -19.33
CA LEU A 17 -15.75 0.69 -17.93
C LEU A 17 -14.85 -0.53 -17.69
N ILE A 18 -14.84 -1.52 -18.60
CA ILE A 18 -13.93 -2.67 -18.49
C ILE A 18 -12.47 -2.20 -18.52
N ILE A 19 -12.10 -1.37 -19.49
CA ILE A 19 -10.72 -0.88 -19.63
C ILE A 19 -10.33 -0.07 -18.38
N ALA A 20 -11.17 0.87 -17.96
CA ALA A 20 -10.92 1.68 -16.78
C ALA A 20 -10.77 0.82 -15.52
N TRP A 21 -11.61 -0.21 -15.37
CA TRP A 21 -11.53 -1.13 -14.24
C TRP A 21 -10.25 -1.97 -14.26
N VAL A 22 -9.85 -2.51 -15.42
CA VAL A 22 -8.60 -3.27 -15.55
C VAL A 22 -7.38 -2.40 -15.24
N VAL A 23 -7.35 -1.16 -15.74
CA VAL A 23 -6.28 -0.20 -15.39
C VAL A 23 -6.25 0.06 -13.90
N TYR A 24 -7.41 0.25 -13.28
CA TYR A 24 -7.53 0.44 -11.84
C TYR A 24 -7.06 -0.80 -11.04
N LEU A 25 -7.37 -2.03 -11.48
CA LEU A 25 -6.87 -3.25 -10.85
C LEU A 25 -5.35 -3.35 -10.94
N ILE A 26 -4.77 -3.10 -12.11
CA ILE A 26 -3.31 -3.08 -12.28
C ILE A 26 -2.67 -2.04 -11.37
N TYR A 27 -3.24 -0.84 -11.29
CA TYR A 27 -2.78 0.20 -10.37
C TYR A 27 -2.81 -0.29 -8.92
N GLN A 28 -3.92 -0.86 -8.46
CA GLN A 28 -4.04 -1.36 -7.09
C GLN A 28 -3.06 -2.52 -6.80
N SER A 29 -2.88 -3.45 -7.74
CA SER A 29 -1.91 -4.55 -7.61
C SER A 29 -0.47 -4.05 -7.60
N SER A 30 -0.18 -2.93 -8.27
CA SER A 30 1.14 -2.29 -8.27
C SER A 30 1.43 -1.46 -7.02
N THR A 31 0.41 -1.10 -6.24
CA THR A 31 0.58 -0.35 -4.99
C THR A 31 0.62 -1.29 -3.80
N PRO A 32 1.51 -1.09 -2.81
CA PRO A 32 1.52 -1.88 -1.57
C PRO A 32 0.35 -1.53 -0.62
N ARG A 33 -0.48 -0.57 -1.01
CA ARG A 33 -1.54 -0.02 -0.15
C ARG A 33 -2.79 -0.86 -0.28
N LEU A 34 -3.16 -1.52 0.80
CA LEU A 34 -4.47 -2.17 0.93
C LEU A 34 -5.52 -1.15 1.38
N LEU A 35 -6.76 -1.37 0.93
CA LEU A 35 -7.94 -0.82 1.59
C LEU A 35 -7.87 -1.22 3.07
N LEU A 36 -8.04 -0.26 3.96
CA LEU A 36 -8.23 -0.50 5.38
C LEU A 36 -9.67 -0.16 5.76
N ILE A 37 -10.33 -1.13 6.39
CA ILE A 37 -11.61 -0.94 7.08
C ILE A 37 -11.29 -1.18 8.55
N PRO A 38 -11.20 -0.15 9.41
CA PRO A 38 -10.72 -0.28 10.78
C PRO A 38 -11.44 -1.34 11.62
N ALA A 39 -12.71 -1.62 11.30
CA ALA A 39 -13.52 -2.60 11.99
C ALA A 39 -13.27 -4.07 11.56
N LEU A 40 -12.43 -4.33 10.54
CA LEU A 40 -12.24 -5.66 9.95
C LEU A 40 -10.77 -6.09 9.95
N PRO A 41 -10.49 -7.38 10.23
CA PRO A 41 -9.15 -7.95 10.07
C PRO A 41 -8.63 -7.82 8.65
N ARG A 42 -7.33 -7.55 8.49
CA ARG A 42 -6.68 -7.39 7.17
C ARG A 42 -6.93 -8.55 6.19
N PRO A 43 -6.84 -9.83 6.59
CA PRO A 43 -7.12 -10.93 5.66
C PRO A 43 -8.54 -10.90 5.12
N MET A 44 -9.51 -10.49 5.95
CA MET A 44 -10.91 -10.35 5.53
C MET A 44 -11.08 -9.18 4.57
N VAL A 45 -10.41 -8.05 4.83
CA VAL A 45 -10.45 -6.89 3.92
C VAL A 45 -9.81 -7.24 2.58
N SER A 46 -8.70 -7.98 2.58
CA SER A 46 -8.06 -8.48 1.35
C SER A 46 -9.02 -9.38 0.57
N ALA A 47 -9.56 -10.43 1.20
CA ALA A 47 -10.50 -11.34 0.56
C ALA A 47 -11.74 -10.63 -0.01
N ALA A 48 -12.30 -9.67 0.73
CA ALA A 48 -13.42 -8.87 0.28
C ALA A 48 -13.07 -7.98 -0.93
N ALA A 49 -11.86 -7.40 -0.95
CA ALA A 49 -11.38 -6.59 -2.07
C ALA A 49 -11.25 -7.42 -3.35
N HIS A 50 -10.63 -8.60 -3.28
CA HIS A 50 -10.49 -9.53 -4.41
C HIS A 50 -11.86 -9.98 -4.95
N LEU A 51 -12.74 -10.40 -4.05
CA LEU A 51 -14.11 -10.81 -4.41
C LEU A 51 -14.88 -9.68 -5.09
N ALA A 52 -14.88 -8.48 -4.52
CA ALA A 52 -15.59 -7.32 -5.09
C ALA A 52 -14.99 -6.87 -6.43
N ALA A 53 -13.65 -6.86 -6.54
CA ALA A 53 -12.92 -6.51 -7.75
C ALA A 53 -13.34 -7.38 -8.94
N HIS A 54 -13.34 -8.69 -8.75
CA HIS A 54 -13.64 -9.64 -9.80
C HIS A 54 -15.13 -9.85 -10.02
N PHE A 55 -15.97 -9.61 -9.00
CA PHE A 55 -17.41 -9.47 -9.18
C PHE A 55 -17.75 -8.38 -10.20
N ILE A 56 -17.17 -7.17 -10.03
CA ILE A 56 -17.41 -6.04 -10.94
C ILE A 56 -16.86 -6.35 -12.34
N LEU A 57 -15.62 -6.84 -12.44
CA LEU A 57 -14.97 -7.16 -13.70
C LEU A 57 -15.77 -8.18 -14.53
N ALA A 58 -16.11 -9.32 -13.93
CA ALA A 58 -16.84 -10.38 -14.62
C ALA A 58 -18.27 -9.95 -14.98
N SER A 59 -18.92 -9.14 -14.13
CA SER A 59 -20.25 -8.56 -14.43
C SER A 59 -20.22 -7.68 -15.67
N LEU A 60 -19.19 -6.84 -15.82
CA LEU A 60 -19.02 -5.98 -16.99
C LEU A 60 -18.72 -6.81 -18.25
N ILE A 61 -17.78 -7.75 -18.18
CA ILE A 61 -17.40 -8.60 -19.33
C ILE A 61 -18.59 -9.44 -19.78
N PHE A 62 -19.30 -10.08 -18.85
CA PHE A 62 -20.47 -10.89 -19.18
C PHE A 62 -21.58 -10.03 -19.79
N THR A 63 -21.85 -8.84 -19.23
CA THR A 63 -22.82 -7.89 -19.81
C THR A 63 -22.46 -7.49 -21.23
N ALA A 64 -21.18 -7.23 -21.51
CA ALA A 64 -20.71 -6.89 -22.86
C ALA A 64 -20.90 -8.07 -23.83
N LEU A 65 -20.40 -9.25 -23.50
CA LEU A 65 -20.43 -10.43 -24.38
C LEU A 65 -21.85 -10.92 -24.65
N ALA A 66 -22.68 -10.96 -23.60
CA ALA A 66 -24.02 -11.51 -23.69
C ALA A 66 -25.03 -10.55 -24.34
N ARG A 67 -24.63 -9.31 -24.66
CA ARG A 67 -25.36 -8.43 -25.61
C ARG A 67 -25.07 -8.79 -27.06
N SER A 68 -23.86 -9.26 -27.36
CA SER A 68 -23.44 -9.65 -28.71
C SER A 68 -23.88 -11.06 -29.10
N ARG A 69 -24.26 -11.90 -28.13
CA ARG A 69 -24.65 -13.30 -28.34
C ARG A 69 -25.98 -13.63 -27.62
N PRO A 70 -27.13 -13.24 -28.18
CA PRO A 70 -28.43 -13.52 -27.56
C PRO A 70 -28.77 -15.03 -27.55
N GLY A 71 -29.69 -15.43 -26.67
CA GLY A 71 -30.13 -16.82 -26.51
C GLY A 71 -29.35 -17.61 -25.45
N LEU A 72 -29.86 -18.78 -25.06
CA LEU A 72 -29.34 -19.58 -23.95
C LEU A 72 -27.89 -20.04 -24.17
N LEU A 73 -27.60 -20.65 -25.32
CA LEU A 73 -26.26 -21.10 -25.68
C LEU A 73 -25.27 -19.92 -25.83
N GLY A 74 -25.76 -18.78 -26.33
CA GLY A 74 -24.99 -17.54 -26.40
C GLY A 74 -24.66 -16.98 -25.02
N GLY A 75 -25.62 -17.05 -24.08
CA GLY A 75 -25.44 -16.73 -22.67
C GLY A 75 -24.39 -17.60 -22.01
N LEU A 76 -24.49 -18.94 -22.12
CA LEU A 76 -23.53 -19.87 -21.52
C LEU A 76 -22.10 -19.63 -22.04
N LYS A 77 -21.94 -19.50 -23.37
CA LYS A 77 -20.63 -19.17 -23.98
C LYS A 77 -20.07 -17.84 -23.49
N SER A 78 -20.94 -16.85 -23.25
CA SER A 78 -20.55 -15.55 -22.73
C SER A 78 -20.13 -15.63 -21.26
N ALA A 79 -20.81 -16.45 -20.45
CA ALA A 79 -20.47 -16.69 -19.05
C ALA A 79 -19.11 -17.38 -18.92
N LEU A 80 -18.89 -18.46 -19.67
CA LEU A 80 -17.60 -19.18 -19.68
C LEU A 80 -16.44 -18.27 -20.13
N ALA A 81 -16.66 -17.47 -21.19
CA ALA A 81 -15.66 -16.52 -21.65
C ALA A 81 -15.39 -15.42 -20.61
N ALA A 82 -16.42 -14.89 -19.96
CA ALA A 82 -16.26 -13.87 -18.91
C ALA A 82 -15.48 -14.42 -17.71
N LEU A 83 -15.78 -15.65 -17.28
CA LEU A 83 -15.06 -16.32 -16.21
C LEU A 83 -13.59 -16.51 -16.59
N ALA A 84 -13.31 -17.08 -17.77
CA ALA A 84 -11.95 -17.31 -18.22
C ALA A 84 -11.13 -16.01 -18.30
N ILE A 85 -11.70 -14.94 -18.86
CA ILE A 85 -11.01 -13.64 -18.96
C ILE A 85 -10.76 -13.05 -17.55
N ALA A 86 -11.77 -13.06 -16.68
CA ALA A 86 -11.62 -12.52 -15.33
C ALA A 86 -10.58 -13.30 -14.51
N THR A 87 -10.58 -14.64 -14.59
CA THR A 87 -9.59 -15.49 -13.93
C THR A 87 -8.17 -15.25 -14.46
N LEU A 88 -8.01 -15.07 -15.77
CA LEU A 88 -6.70 -14.74 -16.36
C LEU A 88 -6.20 -13.38 -15.90
N ILE A 89 -7.09 -12.39 -15.78
CA ILE A 89 -6.73 -11.06 -15.26
C ILE A 89 -6.35 -11.15 -13.78
N GLY A 90 -7.09 -11.87 -12.95
CA GLY A 90 -6.76 -12.09 -11.54
C GLY A 90 -5.42 -12.81 -11.35
N ALA A 91 -5.21 -13.92 -12.07
CA ALA A 91 -3.94 -14.65 -12.07
C ALA A 91 -2.76 -13.78 -12.55
N PHE A 92 -2.98 -12.93 -13.54
CA PHE A 92 -1.97 -11.97 -13.98
C PHE A 92 -1.68 -10.91 -12.91
N ALA A 93 -2.71 -10.36 -12.26
CA ALA A 93 -2.58 -9.38 -11.19
C ALA A 93 -1.78 -9.95 -9.99
N GLU A 94 -2.04 -11.20 -9.61
CA GLU A 94 -1.25 -11.92 -8.61
C GLU A 94 0.17 -12.22 -9.09
N GLY A 95 0.34 -12.61 -10.34
CA GLY A 95 1.67 -12.77 -10.95
C GLY A 95 2.49 -11.48 -10.92
N LEU A 96 1.86 -10.32 -11.17
CA LEU A 96 2.53 -9.02 -11.08
C LEU A 96 3.03 -8.73 -9.66
N GLN A 97 2.27 -9.14 -8.63
CA GLN A 97 2.68 -9.00 -7.23
C GLN A 97 3.96 -9.80 -6.92
N SER A 98 4.19 -10.94 -7.57
CA SER A 98 5.44 -11.71 -7.38
C SER A 98 6.71 -10.98 -7.85
N VAL A 99 6.56 -9.95 -8.70
CA VAL A 99 7.67 -9.12 -9.19
C VAL A 99 7.93 -7.92 -8.28
N LEU A 100 7.00 -7.59 -7.38
CA LEU A 100 7.09 -6.43 -6.51
C LEU A 100 7.72 -6.84 -5.16
N PRO A 101 8.80 -6.18 -4.71
CA PRO A 101 9.54 -6.57 -3.51
C PRO A 101 8.71 -6.65 -2.21
N ASP A 102 7.65 -5.85 -2.13
CA ASP A 102 6.83 -5.70 -0.93
C ASP A 102 5.46 -6.41 -1.07
N ARG A 103 5.34 -7.36 -2.00
CA ARG A 103 4.11 -8.12 -2.25
C ARG A 103 4.44 -9.61 -2.41
N SER A 104 3.49 -10.45 -2.04
CA SER A 104 3.56 -11.89 -2.26
C SER A 104 2.33 -12.34 -3.03
N ALA A 105 2.54 -13.02 -4.15
CA ALA A 105 1.44 -13.67 -4.86
C ALA A 105 0.83 -14.76 -3.98
N GLN A 106 -0.49 -14.76 -3.82
CA GLN A 106 -1.17 -15.77 -3.02
C GLN A 106 -2.19 -16.54 -3.85
N VAL A 107 -2.13 -17.87 -3.77
CA VAL A 107 -3.12 -18.74 -4.44
C VAL A 107 -4.53 -18.48 -3.90
N SER A 108 -4.66 -18.14 -2.61
CA SER A 108 -5.94 -17.78 -2.00
C SER A 108 -6.59 -16.56 -2.65
N ASP A 109 -5.80 -15.57 -3.07
CA ASP A 109 -6.32 -14.35 -3.70
C ASP A 109 -6.88 -14.67 -5.10
N VAL A 110 -6.21 -15.53 -5.87
CA VAL A 110 -6.75 -16.05 -7.14
C VAL A 110 -8.07 -16.81 -6.92
N LEU A 111 -8.20 -17.56 -5.82
CA LEU A 111 -9.46 -18.26 -5.50
C LEU A 111 -10.60 -17.27 -5.18
N PHE A 112 -10.30 -16.20 -4.44
CA PHE A 112 -11.29 -15.13 -4.19
C PHE A 112 -11.68 -14.39 -5.47
N ASP A 113 -10.74 -14.20 -6.40
CA ASP A 113 -11.01 -13.62 -7.71
C ASP A 113 -11.98 -14.50 -8.53
N VAL A 114 -11.75 -15.81 -8.56
CA VAL A 114 -12.65 -16.77 -9.22
C VAL A 114 -14.04 -16.76 -8.57
N ALA A 115 -14.11 -16.76 -7.23
CA ALA A 115 -15.37 -16.71 -6.50
C ALA A 115 -16.15 -15.40 -6.77
N GLY A 116 -15.46 -14.26 -6.80
CA GLY A 116 -16.01 -12.97 -7.19
C GLY A 116 -16.56 -13.00 -8.60
N ALA A 117 -15.78 -13.51 -9.56
CA ALA A 117 -16.17 -13.59 -10.96
C ALA A 117 -17.44 -14.44 -11.17
N LEU A 118 -17.50 -15.63 -10.56
CA LEU A 118 -18.68 -16.50 -10.59
C LEU A 118 -19.92 -15.79 -10.02
N SER A 119 -19.75 -15.11 -8.88
CA SER A 119 -20.83 -14.38 -8.22
C SER A 119 -21.37 -13.22 -9.07
N GLY A 120 -20.47 -12.48 -9.73
CA GLY A 120 -20.85 -11.39 -10.65
C GLY A 120 -21.62 -11.89 -11.88
N ILE A 121 -21.14 -12.97 -12.49
CA ILE A 121 -21.82 -13.61 -13.63
C ILE A 121 -23.21 -14.10 -13.22
N ALA A 122 -23.32 -14.78 -12.08
CA ALA A 122 -24.59 -15.29 -11.56
C ALA A 122 -25.58 -14.15 -11.28
N ALA A 123 -25.12 -13.06 -10.64
CA ALA A 123 -25.95 -11.89 -10.37
C ALA A 123 -26.48 -11.26 -11.66
N VAL A 124 -25.63 -11.00 -12.65
CA VAL A 124 -26.08 -10.41 -13.93
C VAL A 124 -26.99 -11.38 -14.69
N ALA A 125 -26.71 -12.68 -14.67
CA ALA A 125 -27.58 -13.68 -15.30
C ALA A 125 -28.98 -13.66 -14.67
N PHE A 126 -29.07 -13.65 -13.34
CA PHE A 126 -30.32 -13.52 -12.60
C PHE A 126 -31.07 -12.23 -12.96
N LEU A 127 -30.39 -11.07 -12.95
CA LEU A 127 -30.99 -9.79 -13.31
C LEU A 127 -31.57 -9.78 -14.74
N ARG A 128 -30.96 -10.54 -15.66
CA ARG A 128 -31.48 -10.70 -17.03
C ARG A 128 -32.66 -11.68 -17.09
N ILE A 129 -32.69 -12.72 -16.26
CA ILE A 129 -33.83 -13.63 -16.13
C ILE A 129 -35.06 -12.87 -15.66
N VAL A 130 -34.92 -11.98 -14.66
CA VAL A 130 -35.98 -11.09 -14.20
C VAL A 130 -36.22 -9.87 -15.13
N ARG A 131 -35.59 -9.87 -16.32
CA ARG A 131 -35.77 -8.90 -17.40
C ARG A 131 -35.41 -7.45 -17.03
N LEU A 132 -34.46 -7.24 -16.12
CA LEU A 132 -33.98 -5.90 -15.81
C LEU A 132 -33.32 -5.25 -17.04
N PRO A 133 -33.65 -3.98 -17.38
CA PRO A 133 -33.04 -3.29 -18.51
C PRO A 133 -31.51 -3.25 -18.40
N THR A 134 -30.81 -3.62 -19.48
CA THR A 134 -29.34 -3.68 -19.49
C THR A 134 -28.68 -2.34 -19.13
N ARG A 135 -29.31 -1.20 -19.45
CA ARG A 135 -28.83 0.12 -19.03
C ARG A 135 -28.82 0.31 -17.51
N LEU A 136 -29.79 -0.26 -16.79
CA LEU A 136 -29.85 -0.20 -15.33
C LEU A 136 -28.80 -1.11 -14.70
N ILE A 137 -28.59 -2.31 -15.28
CA ILE A 137 -27.51 -3.21 -14.87
C ILE A 137 -26.16 -2.50 -15.00
N ILE A 138 -25.87 -1.90 -16.16
CA ILE A 138 -24.61 -1.17 -16.40
C ILE A 138 -24.47 0.01 -15.43
N ALA A 139 -25.53 0.78 -15.21
CA ALA A 139 -25.51 1.90 -14.26
C ALA A 139 -25.20 1.42 -12.83
N ALA A 140 -25.85 0.35 -12.36
CA ALA A 140 -25.60 -0.21 -11.04
C ALA A 140 -24.16 -0.71 -10.86
N ILE A 141 -23.62 -1.42 -11.85
CA ILE A 141 -22.23 -1.88 -11.82
C ILE A 141 -21.26 -0.68 -11.84
N GLY A 142 -21.54 0.33 -12.68
CA GLY A 142 -20.75 1.57 -12.74
C GLY A 142 -20.76 2.34 -11.41
N SER A 143 -21.90 2.42 -10.72
CA SER A 143 -22.00 3.01 -9.39
C SER A 143 -21.22 2.22 -8.34
N ALA A 144 -21.29 0.89 -8.36
CA ALA A 144 -20.50 0.04 -7.46
C ALA A 144 -18.99 0.23 -7.69
N MET A 145 -18.57 0.28 -8.95
CA MET A 145 -17.19 0.60 -9.34
C MET A 145 -16.76 1.96 -8.81
N ALA A 146 -17.56 3.02 -9.00
CA ALA A 146 -17.24 4.34 -8.49
C ALA A 146 -17.12 4.35 -6.95
N LEU A 147 -18.01 3.65 -6.25
CA LEU A 147 -17.97 3.54 -4.79
C LEU A 147 -16.68 2.86 -4.30
N VAL A 148 -16.22 1.80 -4.99
CA VAL A 148 -14.97 1.13 -4.66
C VAL A 148 -13.76 2.03 -4.91
N VAL A 149 -13.73 2.75 -6.04
CA VAL A 149 -12.64 3.70 -6.34
C VAL A 149 -12.59 4.82 -5.30
N VAL A 150 -13.73 5.42 -4.95
CA VAL A 150 -13.81 6.45 -3.93
C VAL A 150 -13.42 5.88 -2.56
N GLY A 151 -13.96 4.73 -2.18
CA GLY A 151 -13.68 4.08 -0.90
C GLY A 151 -12.19 3.77 -0.71
N THR A 152 -11.53 3.24 -1.74
CA THR A 152 -10.08 2.99 -1.69
C THR A 152 -9.26 4.27 -1.71
N THR A 153 -9.65 5.28 -2.49
CA THR A 153 -8.96 6.59 -2.51
C THR A 153 -9.06 7.28 -1.15
N VAL A 154 -10.25 7.31 -0.53
CA VAL A 154 -10.45 7.86 0.82
C VAL A 154 -9.71 7.02 1.86
N SER A 155 -9.78 5.69 1.78
CA SER A 155 -9.04 4.80 2.68
C SER A 155 -7.54 5.06 2.64
N THR A 156 -6.96 5.15 1.44
CA THR A 156 -5.52 5.41 1.29
C THR A 156 -5.11 6.83 1.64
N ALA A 157 -5.99 7.82 1.47
CA ALA A 157 -5.69 9.21 1.82
C ALA A 157 -5.89 9.53 3.31
N VAL A 158 -6.82 8.85 3.98
CA VAL A 158 -7.26 9.21 5.35
C VAL A 158 -6.89 8.14 6.38
N TRP A 159 -6.99 6.86 6.03
CA TRP A 159 -6.98 5.74 6.98
C TRP A 159 -5.76 4.81 6.88
N ASN A 160 -5.00 4.89 5.78
CA ASN A 160 -3.77 4.12 5.56
C ASN A 160 -2.59 5.06 5.22
N PRO A 161 -2.15 5.92 6.16
CA PRO A 161 -0.83 6.54 6.03
C PRO A 161 0.23 5.44 5.85
N ALA A 162 1.31 5.73 5.13
CA ALA A 162 2.33 4.73 4.75
C ALA A 162 3.15 4.23 5.94
N TYR A 163 2.51 3.50 6.86
CA TYR A 163 3.07 2.92 8.07
C TYR A 163 3.31 1.42 7.90
N PRO A 164 4.29 0.86 8.62
CA PRO A 164 4.61 -0.56 8.56
C PRO A 164 3.65 -1.35 9.44
N TYR A 165 3.26 -2.54 9.00
CA TYR A 165 2.35 -3.42 9.72
C TYR A 165 2.89 -4.84 9.81
N VAL A 166 2.24 -5.68 10.61
CA VAL A 166 2.61 -7.09 10.74
C VAL A 166 2.60 -7.77 9.37
N GLY A 167 3.75 -8.36 9.01
CA GLY A 167 4.00 -8.99 7.71
C GLY A 167 4.82 -8.13 6.75
N ASP A 168 4.94 -6.82 6.99
CA ASP A 168 5.86 -5.97 6.23
C ASP A 168 7.32 -6.26 6.59
N HIS A 169 8.25 -5.99 5.67
CA HIS A 169 9.69 -6.06 5.92
C HIS A 169 10.40 -4.94 5.17
N TRP A 170 10.62 -3.83 5.86
CA TRP A 170 11.21 -2.63 5.29
C TRP A 170 12.65 -2.43 5.74
N HIS A 171 13.40 -1.73 4.90
CA HIS A 171 14.79 -1.38 5.14
C HIS A 171 14.99 0.11 4.95
N ASN A 172 15.66 0.77 5.89
CA ASN A 172 16.03 2.17 5.80
C ASN A 172 17.54 2.32 6.01
N VAL A 173 18.19 3.11 5.17
CA VAL A 173 19.60 3.44 5.36
C VAL A 173 19.70 4.53 6.41
N TYR A 174 20.65 4.41 7.33
CA TYR A 174 20.86 5.44 8.33
C TYR A 174 22.32 5.69 8.67
N ALA A 175 22.58 6.88 9.18
CA ALA A 175 23.85 7.24 9.80
C ALA A 175 23.64 8.21 10.96
N ILE A 176 24.52 8.10 11.96
CA ILE A 176 24.52 8.96 13.14
C ILE A 176 25.82 9.78 13.14
N TYR A 177 25.70 11.09 13.35
CA TYR A 177 26.83 12.01 13.43
C TYR A 177 26.79 12.78 14.74
N VAL A 178 27.95 13.00 15.34
CA VAL A 178 28.12 13.87 16.52
C VAL A 178 29.24 14.85 16.20
N CYS A 179 28.91 16.14 16.21
CA CYS A 179 29.79 17.26 15.91
C CYS A 179 30.63 17.04 14.64
N GLY A 180 29.99 16.53 13.58
CA GLY A 180 30.61 16.25 12.28
C GLY A 180 31.31 14.89 12.17
N VAL A 181 31.41 14.11 13.26
CA VAL A 181 32.06 12.79 13.27
C VAL A 181 31.00 11.69 13.18
N ARG A 182 31.14 10.82 12.17
CA ARG A 182 30.27 9.65 12.02
C ARG A 182 30.47 8.69 13.19
N GLN A 183 29.38 8.33 13.84
CA GLN A 183 29.35 7.39 14.95
C GLN A 183 29.23 5.93 14.45
N PRO A 184 29.53 4.94 15.32
CA PRO A 184 29.17 3.56 15.06
C PRO A 184 27.67 3.40 14.83
N SER A 185 27.31 2.39 14.04
CA SER A 185 25.92 1.94 13.92
C SER A 185 25.37 1.47 15.27
N LEU A 186 24.06 1.62 15.45
CA LEU A 186 23.34 1.03 16.57
C LEU A 186 23.57 -0.50 16.58
N PRO A 187 23.77 -1.11 17.77
CA PRO A 187 24.02 -2.53 17.91
C PRO A 187 22.83 -3.37 17.45
N SER A 188 23.05 -4.67 17.32
CA SER A 188 21.94 -5.59 17.07
C SER A 188 20.96 -5.57 18.25
N ALA A 189 19.67 -5.43 17.95
CA ALA A 189 18.61 -5.38 18.96
C ALA A 189 17.48 -6.39 18.67
N PRO A 190 16.79 -6.88 19.70
CA PRO A 190 15.57 -7.66 19.52
C PRO A 190 14.38 -6.76 19.17
N GLY A 191 13.29 -7.36 18.70
CA GLY A 191 12.04 -6.68 18.34
C GLY A 191 11.77 -6.73 16.83
N GLY A 192 10.66 -6.13 16.40
CA GLY A 192 10.29 -5.94 14.99
C GLY A 192 10.84 -4.64 14.38
N VAL A 193 11.37 -3.72 15.19
CA VAL A 193 11.91 -2.43 14.75
C VAL A 193 13.31 -2.24 15.35
N HIS A 194 14.36 -2.55 14.58
CA HIS A 194 15.72 -2.72 15.10
C HIS A 194 16.83 -2.50 14.07
N SER A 195 18.09 -2.40 14.55
CA SER A 195 19.29 -2.54 13.69
C SER A 195 19.96 -3.89 13.92
N HIS A 196 20.80 -4.33 12.98
CA HIS A 196 21.66 -5.51 13.08
C HIS A 196 23.15 -5.15 13.28
N GLY A 197 23.48 -3.92 13.71
CA GLY A 197 24.87 -3.47 13.82
C GLY A 197 25.46 -2.91 12.52
N GLY A 198 24.65 -2.76 11.47
CA GLY A 198 25.06 -2.24 10.16
C GLY A 198 24.43 -0.88 9.83
N GLU A 199 24.49 -0.48 8.56
CA GLU A 199 23.94 0.81 8.08
C GLU A 199 22.43 0.78 7.79
N LEU A 200 21.75 -0.32 8.14
CA LEU A 200 20.33 -0.51 7.93
C LEU A 200 19.55 -0.56 9.25
N LEU A 201 18.40 0.11 9.23
CA LEU A 201 17.30 -0.12 10.15
C LEU A 201 16.31 -1.07 9.48
N HIS A 202 15.89 -2.08 10.22
CA HIS A 202 14.93 -3.10 9.81
C HIS A 202 13.60 -2.83 10.51
N VAL A 203 12.52 -2.89 9.73
CA VAL A 203 11.15 -2.68 10.21
C VAL A 203 10.29 -3.83 9.70
N HIS A 204 10.08 -4.82 10.56
CA HIS A 204 9.22 -5.99 10.37
C HIS A 204 8.38 -6.21 11.63
N PRO A 205 7.32 -5.41 11.86
CA PRO A 205 6.51 -5.50 13.07
C PRO A 205 6.02 -6.93 13.34
N ARG A 206 6.15 -7.41 14.57
CA ARG A 206 5.65 -8.76 14.94
C ARG A 206 4.24 -8.73 15.48
N ASP A 207 3.87 -7.63 16.11
CA ASP A 207 2.54 -7.40 16.66
C ASP A 207 2.15 -5.91 16.59
N SER A 208 0.96 -5.58 17.09
CA SER A 208 0.41 -4.22 17.03
C SER A 208 1.20 -3.17 17.84
N SER A 209 2.01 -3.58 18.82
CA SER A 209 2.82 -2.67 19.62
C SER A 209 4.05 -2.15 18.87
N GLU A 210 4.40 -2.77 17.74
CA GLU A 210 5.53 -2.40 16.87
C GLU A 210 5.06 -1.94 15.48
N ALA A 211 3.74 -1.94 15.22
CA ALA A 211 3.14 -1.62 13.94
C ALA A 211 2.46 -0.25 13.93
N GLY A 212 2.16 0.25 12.74
CA GLY A 212 1.46 1.51 12.54
C GLY A 212 2.25 2.69 13.11
N GLU A 213 1.57 3.51 13.89
CA GLU A 213 2.15 4.69 14.55
C GLU A 213 3.21 4.35 15.60
N ASN A 214 3.29 3.09 16.04
CA ASN A 214 4.27 2.67 17.04
C ASN A 214 5.65 2.38 16.45
N ALA A 215 5.76 2.21 15.14
CA ALA A 215 7.01 1.88 14.46
C ALA A 215 7.91 3.11 14.27
N THR A 216 8.25 3.78 15.37
CA THR A 216 8.92 5.07 15.34
C THR A 216 10.44 4.98 15.36
N LEU A 217 11.10 6.07 14.97
CA LEU A 217 12.55 6.21 15.15
C LEU A 217 12.95 6.12 16.63
N SER A 218 12.12 6.63 17.55
CA SER A 218 12.36 6.44 19.00
C SER A 218 12.30 4.97 19.43
N LEU A 219 11.45 4.15 18.81
CA LEU A 219 11.40 2.70 19.10
C LEU A 219 12.72 2.02 18.71
N VAL A 220 13.37 2.43 17.62
CA VAL A 220 14.70 1.93 17.21
C VAL A 220 15.76 2.23 18.26
N PHE A 221 15.81 3.47 18.77
CA PHE A 221 16.75 3.84 19.83
C PHE A 221 16.48 3.03 21.08
N LYS A 222 15.21 2.93 21.49
CA LYS A 222 14.79 2.18 22.67
C LYS A 222 15.14 0.69 22.57
N SER A 223 14.88 0.04 21.42
CA SER A 223 15.21 -1.37 21.20
C SER A 223 16.72 -1.61 21.25
N SER A 224 17.50 -0.64 20.77
CA SER A 224 18.96 -0.65 20.80
C SER A 224 19.56 -0.30 22.16
N GLY A 225 18.75 0.02 23.19
CA GLY A 225 19.22 0.41 24.52
C GLY A 225 19.62 1.89 24.66
N GLY A 226 19.28 2.71 23.67
CA GLY A 226 19.42 4.17 23.71
C GLY A 226 18.07 4.88 23.91
N GLU A 227 18.09 6.20 23.75
CA GLU A 227 16.89 7.04 23.84
C GLU A 227 16.98 8.17 22.82
N LEU A 228 15.84 8.53 22.23
CA LEU A 228 15.70 9.69 21.36
C LEU A 228 14.58 10.57 21.88
N THR A 229 14.88 11.84 22.08
CA THR A 229 13.96 12.87 22.54
C THR A 229 13.88 13.99 21.51
N LYS A 230 13.02 15.00 21.72
CA LYS A 230 12.93 16.17 20.84
C LYS A 230 14.21 17.01 20.80
N SER A 231 14.98 16.98 21.89
CA SER A 231 16.09 17.89 22.12
C SER A 231 17.39 17.17 22.45
N GLY A 232 17.49 15.87 22.16
CA GLY A 232 18.68 15.11 22.52
C GLY A 232 18.56 13.62 22.23
N MET A 233 19.69 12.94 22.31
CA MET A 233 19.78 11.50 22.13
C MET A 233 20.77 10.89 23.13
N THR A 234 20.44 9.71 23.61
CA THR A 234 21.33 8.86 24.40
C THR A 234 21.68 7.63 23.56
N MET A 235 22.98 7.42 23.37
CA MET A 235 23.50 6.32 22.61
C MET A 235 23.50 5.03 23.44
N PRO A 236 23.38 3.85 22.82
CA PRO A 236 23.44 2.55 23.50
C PRO A 236 24.71 2.30 24.32
N TRP A 237 25.80 2.99 24.00
CA TRP A 237 27.08 2.92 24.71
C TRP A 237 27.22 3.97 25.83
N GLY A 238 26.13 4.64 26.20
CA GLY A 238 26.05 5.52 27.37
C GLY A 238 26.37 7.00 27.12
N ALA A 239 26.88 7.38 25.95
CA ALA A 239 27.05 8.78 25.61
C ALA A 239 25.69 9.46 25.43
N SER A 240 25.50 10.66 25.99
CA SER A 240 24.26 11.44 25.86
C SER A 240 24.57 12.85 25.38
N TYR A 241 23.70 13.38 24.53
CA TYR A 241 23.82 14.70 23.92
C TYR A 241 22.47 15.40 23.98
N SER A 242 22.45 16.60 24.53
CA SER A 242 21.28 17.46 24.63
C SER A 242 21.54 18.81 23.97
N ASN A 243 20.49 19.41 23.41
CA ASN A 243 20.57 20.75 22.82
C ASN A 243 21.17 21.74 23.82
N GLY A 244 22.19 22.47 23.38
CA GLY A 244 22.98 23.36 24.22
C GLY A 244 24.33 22.78 24.67
N ASP A 245 24.50 21.45 24.63
CA ASP A 245 25.80 20.83 24.92
C ASP A 245 26.85 21.31 23.90
N LEU A 246 28.07 21.57 24.36
CA LEU A 246 29.11 22.11 23.50
C LEU A 246 29.72 21.02 22.60
N CYS A 247 29.86 21.34 21.32
CA CYS A 247 30.74 20.61 20.43
C CYS A 247 32.21 20.91 20.72
N PRO A 248 33.17 20.07 20.25
CA PRO A 248 34.60 20.27 20.48
C PRO A 248 35.16 21.62 19.97
N ASP A 249 34.45 22.26 19.04
CA ASP A 249 34.78 23.60 18.53
C ASP A 249 34.28 24.74 19.43
N GLY A 250 33.67 24.41 20.57
CA GLY A 250 33.16 25.37 21.56
C GLY A 250 31.78 25.95 21.24
N ARG A 251 31.15 25.58 20.12
CA ARG A 251 29.78 26.02 19.79
C ARG A 251 28.74 25.13 20.45
N ALA A 252 27.60 25.72 20.83
CA ALA A 252 26.45 24.95 21.28
C ALA A 252 25.93 24.04 20.16
N GLY A 253 25.64 22.79 20.50
CA GLY A 253 25.10 21.78 19.61
C GLY A 253 23.57 21.66 19.69
N GLU A 254 22.98 21.13 18.62
CA GLU A 254 21.57 20.78 18.52
C GLU A 254 21.39 19.39 17.89
N LEU A 255 20.35 18.68 18.32
CA LEU A 255 19.81 17.53 17.63
C LEU A 255 19.07 17.99 16.36
N ALA A 256 19.45 17.42 15.22
CA ALA A 256 18.78 17.57 13.95
C ALA A 256 18.67 16.20 13.29
N VAL A 257 17.45 15.80 12.94
CA VAL A 257 17.18 14.54 12.23
C VAL A 257 16.61 14.90 10.86
N PHE A 258 17.14 14.26 9.83
CA PHE A 258 16.71 14.43 8.45
C PHE A 258 16.23 13.09 7.90
N VAL A 259 15.13 13.12 7.18
CA VAL A 259 14.65 11.98 6.38
C VAL A 259 14.51 12.42 4.94
N ASP A 260 15.22 11.74 4.06
CA ASP A 260 15.29 12.07 2.62
C ASP A 260 15.63 13.56 2.38
N GLY A 261 16.49 14.11 3.23
CA GLY A 261 16.94 15.51 3.18
C GLY A 261 16.02 16.52 3.87
N VAL A 262 14.85 16.10 4.37
CA VAL A 262 13.89 16.98 5.07
C VAL A 262 14.12 16.91 6.58
N ARG A 263 14.34 18.07 7.22
CA ARG A 263 14.47 18.15 8.68
C ARG A 263 13.14 17.83 9.36
N LEU A 264 13.18 16.98 10.37
CA LEU A 264 12.04 16.69 11.23
C LEU A 264 11.95 17.71 12.36
N GLU A 265 10.73 18.18 12.65
CA GLU A 265 10.45 19.01 13.84
C GLU A 265 10.44 18.17 15.12
N ASP A 266 9.86 16.98 15.06
CA ASP A 266 9.75 16.05 16.18
C ASP A 266 10.17 14.65 15.73
N PRO A 267 11.43 14.25 15.96
CA PRO A 267 11.91 12.94 15.55
C PRO A 267 11.33 11.80 16.40
N THR A 268 10.70 12.11 17.54
CA THR A 268 10.23 11.07 18.48
C THR A 268 8.95 10.38 18.04
N THR A 269 8.14 11.10 17.27
CA THR A 269 6.86 10.64 16.73
C THR A 269 6.99 10.21 15.27
N TYR A 270 8.18 10.30 14.68
CA TYR A 270 8.41 9.93 13.30
C TYR A 270 8.26 8.43 13.09
N VAL A 271 7.24 8.04 12.32
CA VAL A 271 7.01 6.66 11.90
C VAL A 271 7.88 6.32 10.71
N LEU A 272 8.62 5.21 10.80
CA LEU A 272 9.56 4.78 9.76
C LEU A 272 8.82 4.29 8.52
N GLY A 273 9.23 4.80 7.35
CA GLY A 273 8.81 4.34 6.04
C GLY A 273 9.70 3.21 5.49
N ASN A 274 9.63 2.96 4.18
CA ASN A 274 10.49 2.00 3.47
C ASN A 274 11.46 2.74 2.54
N ARG A 275 12.71 2.24 2.46
CA ARG A 275 13.77 2.74 1.57
C ARG A 275 14.13 4.21 1.76
N GLN A 276 14.02 4.69 2.99
CA GLN A 276 14.37 6.05 3.35
C GLN A 276 15.86 6.16 3.68
N THR A 277 16.38 7.39 3.55
CA THR A 277 17.69 7.76 4.07
C THR A 277 17.51 8.64 5.31
N ILE A 278 17.98 8.15 6.46
CA ILE A 278 17.82 8.81 7.76
C ILE A 278 19.17 9.28 8.27
N ILE A 279 19.33 10.58 8.48
CA ILE A 279 20.55 11.17 9.03
C ILE A 279 20.22 11.78 10.38
N ILE A 280 20.79 11.22 11.44
CA ILE A 280 20.64 11.71 12.82
C ILE A 280 21.92 12.45 13.19
N MET A 281 21.81 13.70 13.58
CA MET A 281 22.99 14.53 13.88
C MET A 281 22.82 15.25 15.21
N PHE A 282 23.83 15.20 16.05
CA PHE A 282 24.09 16.28 17.00
C PHE A 282 25.12 17.22 16.37
N ARG A 283 24.71 18.42 15.96
CA ARG A 283 25.54 19.33 15.15
C ARG A 283 25.73 20.67 15.85
N ALA A 284 26.88 21.32 15.65
CA ALA A 284 27.07 22.69 16.11
C ALA A 284 26.10 23.64 15.40
N ILE A 285 25.46 24.53 16.16
CA ILE A 285 24.57 25.56 15.63
C ILE A 285 25.42 26.54 14.83
N GLU A 286 25.05 26.79 13.56
CA GLU A 286 25.65 27.85 12.78
C GLU A 286 25.06 29.20 13.22
N THR A 287 25.91 30.21 13.39
CA THR A 287 25.54 31.55 13.88
C THR A 287 24.61 32.34 12.93
N ARG A 288 24.09 31.73 11.85
CA ARG A 288 23.20 32.39 10.88
C ARG A 288 21.70 32.17 11.14
N ASP A 289 21.31 31.26 12.02
CA ASP A 289 19.89 30.98 12.31
C ASP A 289 19.27 31.89 13.41
N GLN A 290 19.89 33.05 13.70
CA GLN A 290 19.40 34.06 14.64
C GLN A 290 19.18 35.46 14.03
N ALA A 291 18.89 35.55 12.73
CA ALA A 291 18.54 36.82 12.06
C ALA A 291 17.10 36.82 11.55
#